data_AF-A0A7C9AWS1-F1
#
_entry.id   AF-A0A7C9AWS1-F1
#
_cell.length_a   1.000
_cell.length_b   1.000
_cell.length_c   1.000
_cell.angle_alpha   90.00
_cell.angle_beta   90.00
_cell.angle_gamma   90.00
#
_symmetry.space_group_name_H-M   'P 1'
#
loop_
_entity.id
_entity.type
_entity.pdbx_description
1 polymer ?
#
loop_
_entity_poly.entity_id
_entity_poly.type
_entity_poly.pdbx_seq_one_letter_code
_entity_poly.pdbx_strand_id
1 'polypeptide(L)'
;CNLNCVDEDDNSPNNDKRTISTIAGTPVSWHATLEQVPSGVPTIIIAYEFYDALPVHQFQRASVGWREKMIDVAEDSTLFGNTNLFTSSMSLDLSAYVDFASIRYSTQEASENVSVHGPIITQSQFLGSLGINFRVETL
;
A
#
# COMPACT_ATOMS: atom_id res chain seq x y z
N CYS A 1 1.64 -10.66 19.44
CA CYS A 1 3.00 -10.45 18.93
C CYS A 1 3.18 -8.96 18.74
N ASN A 2 4.12 -8.35 19.46
CA ASN A 2 4.37 -6.91 19.35
C ASN A 2 5.70 -6.69 18.63
N LEU A 3 5.75 -5.64 17.83
CA LEU A 3 6.99 -5.10 17.31
C LEU A 3 7.65 -4.30 18.44
N ASN A 4 8.84 -4.72 18.86
CA ASN A 4 9.63 -4.04 19.87
C ASN A 4 10.79 -3.32 19.18
N CYS A 5 10.94 -2.02 19.45
CA CYS A 5 12.07 -1.22 18.97
C CYS A 5 12.91 -0.79 20.17
N VAL A 6 14.21 -1.09 20.13
CA VAL A 6 15.18 -0.73 21.18
C VAL A 6 16.36 -0.06 20.52
N ASP A 7 16.79 1.09 21.03
CA ASP A 7 18.02 1.74 20.58
C ASP A 7 19.23 1.04 21.22
N GLU A 8 20.24 0.71 20.41
CA GLU A 8 21.52 0.26 20.96
C GLU A 8 22.22 1.45 21.63
N ASP A 9 22.38 1.38 22.95
CA ASP A 9 23.31 2.23 23.71
C ASP A 9 24.75 1.80 23.40
N ASP A 10 25.27 2.15 22.21
CA ASP A 10 26.67 1.95 21.92
C ASP A 10 27.49 3.02 22.67
N ASN A 11 28.35 2.59 23.61
CA ASN A 11 29.31 3.44 24.33
C ASN A 11 30.49 3.86 23.42
N SER A 12 30.20 4.00 22.12
CA SER A 12 31.11 4.37 21.05
C SER A 12 31.07 5.89 20.85
N PRO A 13 32.21 6.56 20.58
CA PRO A 13 32.26 8.01 20.40
C PRO A 13 31.60 8.47 19.09
N ASN A 14 31.03 7.56 18.29
CA ASN A 14 30.27 7.87 17.08
C ASN A 14 28.77 7.79 17.39
N ASN A 15 28.08 8.91 17.26
CA ASN A 15 26.69 9.14 17.70
C ASN A 15 25.61 8.44 16.83
N ASP A 16 25.95 7.33 16.18
CA ASP A 16 25.06 6.57 15.31
C ASP A 16 24.26 5.56 16.14
N LYS A 17 23.25 6.05 16.84
CA LYS A 17 22.30 5.20 17.58
C LYS A 17 21.54 4.31 16.58
N ARG A 18 21.80 3.01 16.61
CA ARG A 18 21.11 2.04 15.76
C ARG A 18 19.88 1.51 16.49
N THR A 19 18.69 1.74 15.94
CA THR A 19 17.45 1.13 16.44
C THR A 19 17.35 -0.32 15.95
N ILE A 20 17.23 -1.26 16.87
CA ILE A 20 16.93 -2.67 16.61
C ILE A 20 15.44 -2.90 16.77
N SER A 21 14.79 -3.37 15.71
CA SER A 21 13.41 -3.84 15.74
C SER A 21 13.36 -5.37 15.86
N THR A 22 12.47 -5.91 16.69
CA THR A 22 12.25 -7.36 16.83
C THR A 22 10.77 -7.71 16.90
N ILE A 23 10.41 -8.90 16.42
CA ILE A 23 9.08 -9.49 16.58
C ILE A 23 9.23 -10.89 17.17
N ALA A 24 8.66 -11.10 18.37
CA ALA A 24 8.81 -12.37 19.11
C ALA A 24 10.28 -12.86 19.22
N GLY A 25 11.23 -11.92 19.40
CA GLY A 25 12.67 -12.21 19.48
C GLY A 25 13.38 -12.40 18.13
N THR A 26 12.67 -12.35 17.00
CA THR A 26 13.25 -12.41 15.65
C THR A 26 13.62 -11.00 15.17
N PRO A 27 14.84 -10.76 14.65
CA PRO A 27 15.24 -9.45 14.12
C PRO A 27 14.37 -9.00 12.94
N VAL A 28 14.06 -7.70 12.90
CA VAL A 28 13.33 -7.04 11.81
C VAL A 28 14.26 -6.07 11.12
N SER A 29 14.29 -6.12 9.79
CA SER A 29 15.06 -5.21 8.94
C SER A 29 14.10 -4.29 8.17
N TRP A 30 14.39 -3.00 8.14
CA TRP A 30 13.62 -2.01 7.40
C TRP A 30 14.34 -1.65 6.09
N HIS A 31 13.58 -1.65 5.00
CA HIS A 31 14.07 -1.34 3.67
C HIS A 31 13.20 -0.23 3.09
N ALA A 32 13.82 0.77 2.46
CA ALA A 32 13.09 1.91 1.89
C ALA A 32 12.44 1.56 0.55
N THR A 33 12.96 0.53 -0.13
CA THR A 33 12.52 0.09 -1.46
C THR A 33 12.51 -1.44 -1.51
N LEU A 34 11.70 -2.01 -2.39
CA LEU A 34 11.57 -3.46 -2.50
C LEU A 34 12.87 -4.11 -2.99
N GLU A 35 13.65 -3.41 -3.80
CA GLU A 35 14.93 -3.85 -4.37
C GLU A 35 16.00 -4.09 -3.29
N GLN A 36 15.85 -3.50 -2.12
CA GLN A 36 16.77 -3.70 -0.98
C GLN A 36 16.45 -4.97 -0.19
N VAL A 37 15.29 -5.60 -0.42
CA VAL A 37 14.90 -6.84 0.26
C VAL A 37 15.70 -8.02 -0.31
N PRO A 38 16.28 -8.91 0.53
CA PRO A 38 17.03 -10.07 0.06
C PRO A 38 16.23 -10.95 -0.91
N SER A 39 16.79 -11.20 -2.09
CA SER A 39 16.21 -12.07 -3.12
C SER A 39 16.73 -13.52 -3.06
N GLY A 40 16.04 -14.45 -3.72
CA GLY A 40 16.50 -15.84 -3.88
C GLY A 40 16.07 -16.79 -2.77
N VAL A 41 15.21 -16.33 -1.86
CA VAL A 41 14.56 -17.13 -0.81
C VAL A 41 13.05 -17.12 -1.01
N PRO A 42 12.31 -18.15 -0.54
CA PRO A 42 10.86 -18.09 -0.50
C PRO A 42 10.39 -16.91 0.37
N THR A 43 9.55 -16.04 -0.19
CA THR A 43 9.12 -14.79 0.46
C THR A 43 7.60 -14.71 0.47
N ILE A 44 7.03 -14.30 1.61
CA ILE A 44 5.63 -13.92 1.74
C ILE A 44 5.57 -12.39 1.77
N ILE A 45 4.76 -11.79 0.89
CA ILE A 45 4.56 -10.34 0.81
C ILE A 45 3.13 -10.03 1.25
N ILE A 46 2.97 -9.07 2.16
CA ILE A 46 1.67 -8.59 2.64
C ILE A 46 1.58 -7.09 2.33
N ALA A 47 0.54 -6.68 1.60
CA ALA A 47 0.30 -5.30 1.19
C ALA A 47 -1.14 -4.91 1.56
N TYR A 48 -1.37 -4.61 2.84
CA TYR A 48 -2.68 -4.22 3.37
C TYR A 48 -2.83 -2.70 3.30
N GLU A 49 -3.87 -2.19 2.63
CA GLU A 49 -4.10 -0.74 2.42
C GLU A 49 -2.88 0.00 1.83
N PHE A 50 -2.16 -0.69 0.94
CA PHE A 50 -0.98 -0.15 0.27
C PHE A 50 -1.32 0.43 -1.11
N TYR A 51 -2.05 -0.34 -1.93
CA TYR A 51 -2.30 0.03 -3.33
C TYR A 51 -3.26 1.20 -3.51
N ASP A 52 -4.14 1.45 -2.54
CA ASP A 52 -5.07 2.58 -2.55
C ASP A 52 -4.39 3.91 -2.22
N ALA A 53 -3.22 3.87 -1.58
CA ALA A 53 -2.39 5.04 -1.27
C ALA A 53 -1.37 5.36 -2.39
N LEU A 54 -1.23 4.50 -3.40
CA LEU A 54 -0.32 4.78 -4.51
C LEU A 54 -0.86 5.88 -5.43
N PRO A 55 0.00 6.73 -6.00
CA PRO A 55 -0.41 7.72 -6.98
C PRO A 55 -1.16 7.08 -8.16
N VAL A 56 -2.27 7.69 -8.57
CA VAL A 56 -3.07 7.24 -9.71
C VAL A 56 -3.17 8.32 -10.78
N HIS A 57 -3.16 7.90 -12.04
CA HIS A 57 -3.43 8.77 -13.18
C HIS A 57 -4.90 8.63 -13.58
N GLN A 58 -5.59 9.76 -13.79
CA GLN A 58 -6.99 9.77 -14.21
C GLN A 58 -7.11 10.21 -15.67
N PHE A 59 -7.84 9.45 -16.47
CA PHE A 59 -8.08 9.77 -17.88
C PHE A 59 -9.58 10.00 -18.14
N GLN A 60 -9.88 10.96 -19.01
CA GLN A 60 -11.24 11.26 -19.47
C GLN A 60 -11.31 11.15 -21.00
N ARG A 61 -12.37 10.50 -21.49
CA ARG A 61 -12.66 10.41 -22.92
C ARG A 61 -13.24 11.74 -23.43
N ALA A 62 -12.54 12.37 -24.36
CA ALA A 62 -12.94 13.57 -25.07
C ALA A 62 -13.46 13.23 -26.49
N SER A 63 -13.90 14.25 -27.22
CA SER A 63 -14.33 14.12 -28.63
C SER A 63 -13.22 13.60 -29.55
N VAL A 64 -11.96 13.81 -29.18
CA VAL A 64 -10.77 13.39 -29.94
C VAL A 64 -9.85 12.58 -29.03
N GLY A 65 -10.35 11.43 -28.55
CA GLY A 65 -9.56 10.44 -27.80
C GLY A 65 -9.51 10.64 -26.28
N TRP A 66 -8.62 9.90 -25.62
CA TRP A 66 -8.39 10.00 -24.19
C TRP A 66 -7.44 11.16 -23.86
N ARG A 67 -7.72 11.86 -22.77
CA ARG A 67 -6.86 12.92 -22.22
C ARG A 67 -6.68 12.71 -20.73
N GLU A 68 -5.49 12.97 -20.24
CA GLU A 68 -5.20 12.96 -18.80
C GLU A 68 -5.86 14.15 -18.11
N LYS A 69 -6.40 13.93 -16.90
CA LYS A 69 -6.88 14.99 -16.03
C LYS A 69 -5.71 15.56 -15.25
N MET A 70 -5.48 16.85 -15.42
CA MET A 70 -4.42 17.60 -14.73
C MET A 70 -5.00 18.51 -13.66
N ILE A 71 -4.16 18.90 -12.71
CA ILE A 71 -4.45 19.94 -11.72
C ILE A 71 -3.88 21.25 -12.25
N ASP A 72 -4.66 22.33 -12.16
CA ASP A 72 -4.24 23.67 -12.58
C ASP A 72 -4.56 24.70 -11.50
N VAL A 73 -3.89 25.84 -11.53
CA VAL A 73 -4.12 26.96 -10.61
C VAL A 73 -5.32 27.77 -11.09
N ALA A 74 -6.35 27.89 -10.25
CA ALA A 74 -7.52 28.72 -10.55
C ALA A 74 -7.24 30.20 -10.22
N GLU A 75 -7.57 31.12 -11.15
CA GLU A 75 -7.45 32.57 -10.94
C GLU A 75 -8.63 33.15 -10.10
N ASP A 76 -9.79 32.49 -10.09
CA ASP A 76 -10.96 32.86 -9.30
C ASP A 76 -11.53 31.63 -8.58
N SER A 77 -11.93 31.83 -7.32
CA SER A 77 -12.30 30.77 -6.36
C SER A 77 -13.66 30.13 -6.65
N THR A 78 -14.29 30.46 -7.77
CA THR A 78 -15.73 30.23 -8.00
C THR A 78 -16.07 29.28 -9.15
N LEU A 79 -15.08 28.75 -9.87
CA LEU A 79 -15.37 28.06 -11.14
C LEU A 79 -14.59 26.77 -11.35
N PHE A 80 -14.81 25.70 -10.57
CA PHE A 80 -14.73 24.34 -11.12
C PHE A 80 -15.75 23.40 -10.46
N GLY A 81 -16.52 22.73 -11.31
CA GLY A 81 -17.61 21.85 -10.91
C GLY A 81 -17.19 20.70 -9.99
N ASN A 82 -18.06 20.46 -9.01
CA ASN A 82 -18.45 19.17 -8.43
C ASN A 82 -17.39 18.07 -8.19
N THR A 83 -16.16 18.40 -7.76
CA THR A 83 -15.38 17.57 -6.82
C THR A 83 -14.41 18.45 -6.04
N ASN A 84 -14.80 18.89 -4.84
CA ASN A 84 -13.92 19.63 -3.93
C ASN A 84 -12.88 18.69 -3.29
N LEU A 85 -11.97 18.12 -4.08
CA LEU A 85 -10.80 17.36 -3.57
C LEU A 85 -9.77 18.29 -2.92
N PHE A 86 -9.73 19.56 -3.34
CA PHE A 86 -8.77 20.55 -2.89
C PHE A 86 -9.50 21.68 -2.14
N THR A 87 -10.04 21.36 -0.95
CA THR A 87 -10.48 22.38 0.00
C THR A 87 -9.28 22.90 0.81
N SER A 88 -9.40 24.09 1.38
CA SER A 88 -8.34 24.82 2.09
C SER A 88 -7.78 24.16 3.36
N SER A 89 -8.20 22.94 3.71
CA SER A 89 -7.58 22.18 4.80
C SER A 89 -6.49 21.26 4.27
N MET A 90 -5.23 21.64 4.51
CA MET A 90 -4.01 20.91 4.12
C MET A 90 -3.80 19.54 4.82
N SER A 91 -4.87 18.83 5.21
CA SER A 91 -4.76 17.62 6.04
C SER A 91 -5.75 16.52 5.64
N LEU A 92 -6.10 16.43 4.36
CA LEU A 92 -6.96 15.35 3.88
C LEU A 92 -6.11 14.19 3.36
N ASP A 93 -6.33 12.99 3.90
CA ASP A 93 -5.76 11.76 3.35
C ASP A 93 -6.47 11.40 2.05
N LEU A 94 -5.68 11.11 1.00
CA LEU A 94 -6.18 10.73 -0.31
C LEU A 94 -6.05 9.22 -0.48
N SER A 95 -7.10 8.58 -0.99
CA SER A 95 -7.09 7.19 -1.40
C SER A 95 -7.84 6.99 -2.71
N ALA A 96 -7.50 5.91 -3.42
CA ALA A 96 -8.13 5.51 -4.66
C ALA A 96 -8.62 4.06 -4.58
N TYR A 97 -9.70 3.75 -5.31
CA TYR A 97 -10.13 2.37 -5.44
C TYR A 97 -9.12 1.55 -6.24
N VAL A 98 -8.78 0.36 -5.75
CA VAL A 98 -7.80 -0.53 -6.37
C VAL A 98 -8.44 -1.32 -7.52
N ASP A 99 -7.85 -1.22 -8.71
CA ASP A 99 -8.22 -2.05 -9.86
C ASP A 99 -7.52 -3.42 -9.81
N PHE A 100 -8.12 -4.36 -9.09
CA PHE A 100 -7.61 -5.74 -8.98
C PHE A 100 -7.60 -6.50 -10.31
N ALA A 101 -8.45 -6.14 -11.27
CA ALA A 101 -8.48 -6.80 -12.57
C ALA A 101 -7.22 -6.44 -13.38
N SER A 102 -6.83 -5.16 -13.37
CA SER A 102 -5.60 -4.69 -14.01
C SER A 102 -4.35 -5.27 -13.35
N ILE A 103 -4.31 -5.37 -12.02
CA ILE A 103 -3.20 -6.04 -11.30
C ILE A 103 -3.06 -7.50 -11.75
N ARG A 104 -4.18 -8.23 -11.81
CA ARG A 104 -4.19 -9.62 -12.25
C ARG A 104 -3.67 -9.76 -13.68
N TYR A 105 -4.21 -8.96 -14.60
CA TYR A 105 -3.81 -8.97 -16.00
C TYR A 105 -2.31 -8.70 -16.15
N SER A 106 -1.82 -7.64 -15.54
CA SER A 106 -0.41 -7.22 -15.64
C SER A 106 0.55 -8.27 -15.07
N THR A 107 0.15 -8.96 -14.00
CA THR A 107 0.94 -10.04 -13.39
C THR A 107 1.05 -11.25 -14.31
N GLN A 108 -0.04 -11.63 -14.96
CA GLN A 108 -0.07 -12.78 -15.88
C GLN A 108 0.74 -12.50 -17.16
N GLU A 109 0.72 -11.25 -17.64
CA GLU A 109 1.54 -10.82 -18.78
C GLU A 109 3.04 -10.75 -18.43
N ALA A 110 3.39 -10.45 -17.18
CA ALA A 110 4.78 -10.30 -16.76
C ALA A 110 5.56 -11.62 -16.72
N SER A 111 4.89 -12.75 -16.44
CA SER A 111 5.53 -14.07 -16.37
C SER A 111 4.51 -15.20 -16.42
N GLU A 112 4.77 -16.20 -17.28
CA GLU A 112 3.96 -17.42 -17.39
C GLU A 112 4.02 -18.30 -16.13
N ASN A 113 5.05 -18.12 -15.29
CA ASN A 113 5.25 -18.90 -14.05
C ASN A 113 4.55 -18.28 -12.83
N VAL A 114 3.66 -17.32 -13.02
CA VAL A 114 2.92 -16.67 -11.92
C VAL A 114 1.43 -17.02 -12.01
N SER A 115 0.91 -17.59 -10.92
CA SER A 115 -0.53 -17.85 -10.76
C SER A 115 -1.17 -16.77 -9.89
N VAL A 116 -2.24 -16.16 -10.38
CA VAL A 116 -3.03 -15.17 -9.63
C VAL A 116 -4.34 -15.80 -9.16
N HIS A 117 -4.62 -15.72 -7.86
CA HIS A 117 -5.85 -16.22 -7.25
C HIS A 117 -6.67 -15.06 -6.69
N GLY A 118 -7.99 -15.06 -6.96
CA GLY A 118 -8.94 -14.03 -6.53
C GLY A 118 -9.51 -13.17 -7.67
N PRO A 119 -10.22 -12.07 -7.33
CA PRO A 119 -10.48 -11.58 -5.98
C PRO A 119 -11.44 -12.50 -5.21
N ILE A 120 -11.16 -12.73 -3.93
CA ILE A 120 -12.18 -13.30 -3.03
C ILE A 120 -13.22 -12.20 -2.83
N ILE A 121 -14.50 -12.54 -3.02
CA ILE A 121 -15.59 -11.56 -3.22
C ILE A 121 -15.63 -10.50 -2.10
N THR A 122 -15.25 -10.85 -0.86
CA THR A 122 -15.03 -9.89 0.23
C THR A 122 -13.91 -10.32 1.20
N GLN A 123 -13.31 -9.35 1.90
CA GLN A 123 -12.38 -9.61 3.01
C GLN A 123 -13.04 -10.46 4.11
N SER A 124 -14.33 -10.23 4.40
CA SER A 124 -15.07 -11.01 5.41
C SER A 124 -15.16 -12.50 5.07
N GLN A 125 -15.39 -12.84 3.79
CA GLN A 125 -15.40 -14.24 3.35
C GLN A 125 -14.03 -14.88 3.46
N PHE A 126 -12.97 -14.17 3.06
CA PHE A 126 -11.60 -14.66 3.21
C PHE A 126 -11.25 -14.93 4.67
N LEU A 127 -11.48 -13.95 5.55
CA LEU A 127 -11.23 -14.11 6.98
C LEU A 127 -12.10 -15.22 7.60
N GLY A 128 -13.35 -15.34 7.15
CA GLY A 128 -14.23 -16.45 7.51
C GLY A 128 -13.64 -17.81 7.14
N SER A 129 -13.09 -17.95 5.93
CA SER A 129 -12.44 -19.18 5.46
C SER A 129 -11.15 -19.52 6.22
N LEU A 130 -10.46 -18.50 6.76
CA LEU A 130 -9.31 -18.67 7.65
C LEU A 130 -9.71 -19.01 9.09
N GLY A 131 -11.00 -19.11 9.39
CA GLY A 131 -11.50 -19.51 10.71
C GLY A 131 -11.51 -18.38 11.74
N ILE A 132 -11.64 -17.11 11.30
CA ILE A 132 -11.69 -15.98 12.24
C ILE A 132 -12.79 -16.13 13.31
N ASN A 133 -13.92 -16.74 12.95
CA ASN A 133 -15.03 -16.96 13.89
C ASN A 133 -14.62 -17.87 15.06
N PHE A 134 -13.89 -18.95 14.79
CA PHE A 134 -13.36 -19.83 15.85
C PHE A 134 -12.36 -19.10 16.74
N ARG A 135 -11.56 -18.20 16.16
CA ARG A 135 -10.60 -17.40 16.93
C ARG A 135 -11.29 -16.39 17.83
N VAL A 136 -12.38 -15.78 17.38
CA VAL A 136 -13.18 -14.84 18.19
C VAL A 136 -13.80 -15.55 19.39
N GLU A 137 -14.30 -16.77 19.22
CA GLU A 137 -14.87 -17.58 20.31
C GLU A 137 -13.85 -18.01 21.38
N THR A 138 -12.55 -17.94 21.08
CA THR A 138 -11.46 -18.36 21.98
C THR A 138 -10.70 -17.20 22.63
N LEU A 139 -11.10 -15.95 22.36
CA LEU A 139 -10.57 -14.73 22.99
C LEU A 139 -11.36 -14.35 24.24
#